data_AF-A0A1F9Z6S7-F1
#
_entry.id   AF-A0A1F9Z6S7-F1
#
_cell.length_a   1.000
_cell.length_b   1.000
_cell.length_c   1.000
_cell.angle_alpha   90.00
_cell.angle_beta   90.00
_cell.angle_gamma   90.00
#
_symmetry.space_group_name_H-M   'P 1'
#
loop_
_entity.id
_entity.type
_entity.pdbx_description
1 polymer ?
#
loop_
_entity_poly.entity_id
_entity_poly.type
_entity_poly.pdbx_seq_one_letter_code
_entity_poly.pdbx_strand_id
1 'polypeptide(L)'
;MAHGESEDQKLAEAKCRDALNQLDRLGIRVKVDDKTVAKAVEIEKQMDKIGEQGEWTDKIAELEDVDFMVKQVLVHYAKVLSMSDRDFEEYLRSQKDLRDLLRSQTVEAPAP
;
A
#
# COMPACT_ATOMS: atom_id res chain seq x y z
N MET A 1 -19.38 -16.78 -1.49
CA MET A 1 -18.02 -16.26 -1.26
C MET A 1 -18.00 -14.78 -0.85
N ALA A 2 -19.11 -14.19 -0.37
CA ALA A 2 -19.21 -12.75 -0.08
C ALA A 2 -18.86 -12.32 1.36
N HIS A 3 -18.63 -13.27 2.28
CA HIS A 3 -18.33 -12.94 3.68
C HIS A 3 -16.84 -12.58 3.89
N GLY A 4 -15.91 -13.26 3.22
CA GLY A 4 -14.46 -13.02 3.38
C GLY A 4 -13.99 -11.67 2.85
N GLU A 5 -14.43 -11.26 1.65
CA GLU A 5 -14.06 -9.97 1.06
C GLU A 5 -14.46 -8.77 1.93
N SER A 6 -15.59 -8.89 2.65
CA SER A 6 -16.09 -7.84 3.54
C SER A 6 -15.29 -7.70 4.83
N GLU A 7 -14.73 -8.80 5.33
CA GLU A 7 -13.91 -8.82 6.54
C GLU A 7 -12.48 -8.35 6.23
N ASP A 8 -11.92 -8.79 5.09
CA ASP A 8 -10.61 -8.35 4.61
C ASP A 8 -10.58 -6.85 4.34
N GLN A 9 -11.66 -6.31 3.75
CA GLN A 9 -11.78 -4.87 3.54
C GLN A 9 -11.83 -4.08 4.85
N LYS A 10 -12.64 -4.52 5.83
CA LYS A 10 -12.70 -3.86 7.14
C LYS A 10 -11.35 -3.89 7.85
N LEU A 11 -10.63 -5.01 7.76
CA LEU A 11 -9.30 -5.14 8.32
C LEU A 11 -8.30 -4.18 7.65
N ALA A 12 -8.34 -4.07 6.31
CA ALA A 12 -7.50 -3.15 5.56
C ALA A 12 -7.79 -1.68 5.93
N GLU A 13 -9.06 -1.31 6.03
CA GLU A 13 -9.49 0.04 6.44
C GLU A 13 -9.08 0.36 7.89
N ALA A 14 -9.17 -0.61 8.81
CA ALA A 14 -8.69 -0.45 10.18
C ALA A 14 -7.17 -0.21 10.23
N LYS A 15 -6.38 -1.02 9.52
CA LYS A 15 -4.91 -0.86 9.44
C LYS A 15 -4.52 0.49 8.81
N CYS A 16 -5.19 0.88 7.72
CA CYS A 16 -4.96 2.15 7.06
C CYS A 16 -5.26 3.32 8.00
N ARG A 17 -6.40 3.27 8.71
CA ARG A 17 -6.76 4.28 9.72
C ARG A 17 -5.71 4.37 10.83
N ASP A 18 -5.27 3.24 11.36
CA ASP A 18 -4.25 3.21 12.41
C ASP A 18 -2.94 3.83 11.93
N ALA A 19 -2.48 3.48 10.73
CA ALA A 19 -1.28 4.06 10.13
C ALA A 19 -1.40 5.59 9.97
N LEU A 20 -2.53 6.09 9.46
CA LEU A 20 -2.77 7.53 9.33
C LEU A 20 -2.78 8.24 10.68
N ASN A 21 -3.35 7.63 11.72
CA ASN A 21 -3.34 8.18 13.07
C ASN A 21 -1.93 8.21 13.67
N GLN A 22 -1.05 7.25 13.35
CA GLN A 22 0.33 7.24 13.85
C GLN A 22 1.20 8.35 13.23
N LEU A 23 0.81 8.94 12.09
CA LEU A 23 1.56 10.05 11.47
C LEU A 23 1.69 11.28 12.38
N ASP A 24 0.73 11.49 13.29
CA ASP A 24 0.80 12.59 14.27
C ASP A 24 2.01 12.44 15.20
N ARG A 25 2.42 11.20 15.50
CA ARG A 25 3.64 10.92 16.29
C ARG A 25 4.94 11.29 15.56
N LEU A 26 4.87 11.43 14.25
CA LEU A 26 5.95 11.92 13.39
C LEU A 26 5.85 13.43 13.13
N GLY A 27 4.86 14.12 13.74
CA GLY A 27 4.60 15.53 13.53
C GLY A 27 3.79 15.85 12.26
N ILE A 28 3.24 14.83 11.59
CA ILE A 28 2.43 15.01 10.37
C ILE A 28 0.97 14.86 10.73
N ARG A 29 0.27 15.98 10.91
CA ARG A 29 -1.17 15.96 11.20
C ARG A 29 -1.98 15.72 9.95
N VAL A 30 -2.74 14.62 9.94
CA VAL A 30 -3.66 14.25 8.86
C VAL A 30 -5.08 14.19 9.39
N LYS A 31 -6.03 14.74 8.64
CA LYS A 31 -7.46 14.54 8.90
C LYS A 31 -7.85 13.13 8.46
N VAL A 32 -8.26 12.30 9.43
CA VAL A 32 -8.66 10.91 9.16
C VAL A 32 -10.18 10.80 9.15
N ASP A 33 -10.76 10.64 7.97
CA ASP A 33 -12.18 10.34 7.78
C ASP A 33 -12.39 9.06 6.96
N ASP A 34 -13.58 8.46 7.10
CA ASP A 34 -13.91 7.16 6.51
C ASP A 34 -13.76 7.15 4.99
N LYS A 35 -14.06 8.29 4.34
CA LYS A 35 -13.94 8.44 2.89
C LYS A 35 -12.48 8.40 2.44
N THR A 36 -11.60 9.06 3.19
CA THR A 36 -10.15 9.07 2.94
C THR A 36 -9.59 7.67 3.11
N VAL A 37 -9.94 6.99 4.20
CA VAL A 37 -9.48 5.62 4.49
C VAL A 37 -9.92 4.66 3.39
N ALA A 38 -11.21 4.65 3.03
CA ALA A 38 -11.72 3.79 1.97
C ALA A 38 -11.03 4.05 0.62
N LYS A 39 -10.81 5.32 0.27
CA LYS A 39 -10.13 5.67 -0.98
C LYS A 39 -8.64 5.28 -0.98
N ALA A 40 -7.95 5.45 0.15
CA ALA A 40 -6.55 5.02 0.28
C ALA A 40 -6.41 3.51 0.10
N VAL A 41 -7.26 2.73 0.79
CA VAL A 41 -7.29 1.26 0.66
C VAL A 41 -7.59 0.82 -0.78
N GLU A 42 -8.51 1.49 -1.47
CA GLU A 42 -8.82 1.18 -2.87
C GLU A 42 -7.61 1.42 -3.78
N ILE A 43 -6.90 2.55 -3.60
CA ILE A 43 -5.69 2.85 -4.36
C ILE A 43 -4.58 1.83 -4.07
N GLU A 44 -4.39 1.45 -2.80
CA GLU A 44 -3.41 0.42 -2.40
C GLU A 44 -3.75 -0.95 -3.01
N LYS A 45 -5.02 -1.37 -2.97
CA LYS A 45 -5.47 -2.61 -3.63
C LYS A 45 -5.22 -2.59 -5.14
N GLN A 46 -5.42 -1.45 -5.80
CA GLN A 46 -5.11 -1.31 -7.22
C GLN A 46 -3.61 -1.46 -7.47
N MET A 47 -2.77 -0.82 -6.65
CA MET A 47 -1.32 -0.98 -6.73
C MET A 47 -0.88 -2.41 -6.47
N ASP A 48 -1.53 -3.13 -5.56
CA ASP A 48 -1.20 -4.51 -5.20
C ASP A 48 -1.45 -5.50 -6.33
N LYS A 49 -2.54 -5.31 -7.09
CA LYS A 49 -2.87 -6.13 -8.27
C LYS A 49 -1.89 -5.95 -9.43
N ILE A 50 -1.22 -4.80 -9.52
CA ILE A 50 -0.29 -4.51 -10.62
C ILE A 50 1.04 -5.21 -10.36
N GLY A 51 1.47 -6.09 -11.28
CA GLY A 51 2.70 -6.86 -11.12
C GLY A 51 2.60 -7.92 -10.01
N GLU A 52 1.38 -8.34 -9.64
CA GLU A 52 1.18 -9.42 -8.70
C GLU A 52 1.67 -10.74 -9.32
N GLN A 53 2.69 -11.34 -8.70
CA GLN A 53 3.25 -12.63 -9.11
C GLN A 53 3.21 -13.57 -7.91
N GLY A 54 2.05 -14.22 -7.69
CA GLY A 54 1.85 -15.13 -6.56
C GLY A 54 2.93 -16.22 -6.46
N GLU A 55 3.40 -16.74 -7.60
CA GLU A 55 4.47 -17.74 -7.67
C GLU A 55 5.80 -17.24 -7.07
N TRP A 56 6.09 -15.94 -7.14
CA TRP A 56 7.33 -15.37 -6.60
C TRP A 56 7.22 -15.12 -5.10
N THR A 57 6.03 -14.74 -4.61
CA THR A 57 5.77 -14.58 -3.18
C THR A 57 6.02 -15.88 -2.42
N ASP A 58 5.52 -17.01 -2.93
CA ASP A 58 5.70 -18.32 -2.30
C ASP A 58 7.19 -18.74 -2.31
N LYS A 59 7.85 -18.61 -3.46
CA LYS A 59 9.30 -18.91 -3.58
C LYS A 59 10.16 -18.07 -2.64
N ILE A 60 9.83 -16.78 -2.46
CA ILE A 60 10.56 -15.89 -1.55
C ILE A 60 10.30 -16.29 -0.09
N ALA A 61 9.07 -16.70 0.25
CA ALA A 61 8.73 -17.16 1.59
C ALA A 61 9.57 -18.38 2.01
N GLU A 62 9.83 -19.30 1.07
CA GLU A 62 10.63 -20.52 1.26
C GLU A 62 12.14 -20.30 1.43
N LEU A 63 12.67 -19.09 1.22
CA LEU A 63 14.10 -18.79 1.39
C LEU A 63 14.50 -18.75 2.88
N GLU A 64 14.79 -19.90 3.49
CA GLU A 64 15.08 -20.00 4.94
C GLU A 64 16.35 -19.24 5.38
N ASP A 65 17.30 -19.03 4.46
CA ASP A 65 18.57 -18.34 4.69
C ASP A 65 18.50 -16.82 4.50
N VAL A 66 17.33 -16.29 4.11
CA VAL A 66 17.09 -14.87 3.89
C VAL A 66 16.25 -14.29 5.01
N ASP A 67 16.70 -13.17 5.60
CA ASP A 67 15.95 -12.52 6.67
C ASP A 67 14.63 -11.93 6.17
N PHE A 68 13.69 -11.76 7.11
CA PHE A 68 12.34 -11.31 6.79
C PHE A 68 12.31 -9.94 6.08
N MET A 69 13.17 -8.99 6.46
CA MET A 69 13.20 -7.66 5.84
C MET A 69 13.74 -7.75 4.41
N VAL A 70 14.78 -8.55 4.18
CA VAL A 70 15.28 -8.80 2.82
C VAL A 70 14.24 -9.52 1.97
N LYS A 71 13.44 -10.44 2.52
CA LYS A 71 12.30 -11.04 1.81
C LYS A 71 11.28 -10.00 1.34
N GLN A 72 10.96 -8.99 2.17
CA GLN A 72 10.07 -7.90 1.76
C GLN A 72 10.65 -7.10 0.58
N VAL A 73 11.95 -6.82 0.61
CA VAL A 73 12.65 -6.14 -0.49
C VAL A 73 12.66 -6.99 -1.76
N LEU A 74 12.88 -8.31 -1.63
CA LEU A 74 12.80 -9.25 -2.75
C LEU A 74 11.41 -9.23 -3.37
N VAL A 75 10.34 -9.29 -2.58
CA VAL A 75 8.95 -9.21 -3.09
C VAL A 75 8.75 -7.92 -3.88
N HIS A 76 9.25 -6.79 -3.36
CA HIS A 76 9.17 -5.51 -4.06
C HIS A 76 9.94 -5.51 -5.39
N TYR A 77 11.17 -6.02 -5.43
CA TYR A 77 11.95 -6.08 -6.66
C TYR A 77 11.35 -7.02 -7.69
N ALA A 78 10.87 -8.18 -7.24
CA ALA A 78 10.19 -9.14 -8.09
C ALA A 78 8.93 -8.49 -8.71
N LYS A 79 8.11 -7.83 -7.90
CA LYS A 79 6.95 -7.07 -8.38
C LYS A 79 7.33 -6.05 -9.46
N VAL A 80 8.33 -5.20 -9.22
CA VAL A 80 8.77 -4.16 -10.18
C VAL A 80 9.29 -4.78 -11.48
N LEU A 81 10.13 -5.83 -11.40
CA LEU A 81 10.69 -6.50 -12.57
C LEU A 81 9.64 -7.22 -13.41
N SER A 82 8.50 -7.58 -12.83
CA SER A 82 7.41 -8.28 -13.51
C SER A 82 6.47 -7.35 -14.29
N MET A 83 6.51 -6.05 -14.03
CA MET A 83 5.65 -5.07 -14.68
C MET A 83 6.10 -4.82 -16.12
N SER A 84 5.15 -4.71 -17.05
CA SER A 84 5.44 -4.05 -18.33
C SER A 84 5.61 -2.55 -18.12
N ASP A 85 6.20 -1.84 -19.09
CA ASP A 85 6.31 -0.37 -19.02
C ASP A 85 4.95 0.30 -18.77
N ARG A 86 3.89 -0.21 -19.39
CA ARG A 86 2.52 0.28 -19.20
C ARG A 86 2.03 0.05 -17.77
N ASP A 87 2.26 -1.14 -17.23
CA ASP A 87 1.85 -1.48 -15.87
C ASP A 87 2.64 -0.64 -14.85
N PHE A 88 3.92 -0.40 -15.12
CA PHE A 88 4.76 0.47 -14.31
C PHE A 88 4.26 1.93 -14.33
N GLU A 89 3.85 2.45 -15.48
CA GLU A 89 3.22 3.77 -15.57
C GLU A 89 1.90 3.84 -14.78
N GLU A 90 1.07 2.80 -14.83
CA GLU A 90 -0.16 2.71 -14.03
C GLU A 90 0.15 2.70 -12.53
N TYR A 91 1.14 1.91 -12.13
CA TYR A 91 1.61 1.86 -10.75
C TYR A 91 2.09 3.24 -10.25
N LEU A 92 2.88 3.96 -11.06
CA LEU A 92 3.32 5.33 -10.74
C LEU A 92 2.15 6.32 -10.65
N ARG A 93 1.13 6.19 -11.49
CA ARG A 93 -0.09 7.01 -11.41
C ARG A 93 -0.83 6.76 -10.09
N SER A 94 -1.02 5.50 -9.69
CA SER A 94 -1.66 5.16 -8.43
C SER A 94 -0.84 5.64 -7.22
N GLN A 95 0.49 5.55 -7.25
CA GLN A 95 1.34 6.14 -6.20
C GLN A 95 1.14 7.65 -6.09
N LYS A 96 1.05 8.36 -7.22
CA LYS A 96 0.77 9.80 -7.24
C LYS A 96 -0.60 10.11 -6.68
N ASP A 97 -1.62 9.34 -7.03
CA ASP A 97 -2.99 9.52 -6.53
C ASP A 97 -3.07 9.31 -5.01
N LEU A 98 -2.37 8.30 -4.48
CA LEU A 98 -2.26 8.10 -3.03
C LEU A 98 -1.59 9.31 -2.36
N ARG A 99 -0.44 9.77 -2.89
CA ARG A 99 0.27 10.93 -2.38
C ARG A 99 -0.61 12.19 -2.38
N ASP A 100 -1.30 12.46 -3.49
CA ASP A 100 -2.15 13.63 -3.62
C ASP A 100 -3.38 13.54 -2.70
N LEU A 101 -3.95 12.35 -2.50
CA LEU A 101 -4.98 12.10 -1.49
C LEU A 101 -4.46 12.44 -0.08
N LEU A 102 -3.34 11.85 0.35
CA LEU A 102 -2.80 12.07 1.69
C LEU A 102 -2.46 13.54 1.94
N ARG A 103 -1.81 14.20 0.96
CA ARG A 103 -1.50 15.63 1.04
C ARG A 103 -2.74 16.52 1.07
N SER A 104 -3.84 16.10 0.44
CA SER A 104 -5.10 16.87 0.54
C SER A 104 -5.71 16.85 1.95
N GLN A 105 -5.29 15.90 2.80
CA GLN A 105 -5.77 15.73 4.17
C GLN A 105 -4.77 16.20 5.23
N THR A 106 -3.55 16.61 4.86
CA THR A 106 -2.59 17.19 5.80
C THR A 106 -3.06 18.58 6.25
N VAL A 107 -3.08 18.82 7.56
CA VAL A 107 -3.50 20.10 8.15
C VAL A 107 -2.44 21.19 7.93
N GLU A 108 -1.17 20.80 7.92
CA GLU A 108 -0.02 21.64 7.60
C GLU A 108 0.90 20.85 6.65
N ALA A 109 1.52 21.53 5.69
CA ALA A 109 2.45 20.85 4.78
C ALA A 109 3.65 20.34 5.59
N PRO A 110 4.02 19.05 5.48
CA PRO A 110 5.23 18.55 6.12
C PRO A 110 6.45 19.34 5.62
N ALA A 111 7.37 19.66 6.52
CA ALA A 111 8.62 20.33 6.17
C ALA A 111 9.40 19.50 5.13
N PRO A 112 10.06 20.14 4.14
CA PRO A 112 10.83 19.45 3.10
C PRO A 112 12.03 18.69 3.65
#